data_AF-A0A1F6DYZ0-F1
#
_entry.id   AF-A0A1F6DYZ0-F1
#
_cell.length_a   1.000
_cell.length_b   1.000
_cell.length_c   1.000
_cell.angle_alpha   90.00
_cell.angle_beta   90.00
_cell.angle_gamma   90.00
#
_symmetry.space_group_name_H-M   'P 1'
#
loop_
_entity.id
_entity.type
_entity.pdbx_description
1 polymer ?
#
loop_
_entity_poly.entity_id
_entity_poly.type
_entity_poly.pdbx_seq_one_letter_code
_entity_poly.pdbx_strand_id
1 'polypeptide(L)'
;MKTVMSFKVDKDVRDKVRKVAKKIGVPLSMVVNRQLKQFAKDQRIEFGEPLVPNAKTRKILDEALRDIREGREDKFSPAFT
;
A
#
# COMPACT_ATOMS: atom_id res chain seq x y z
N MET A 1 26.92 -7.67 -6.87
CA MET A 1 27.42 -7.97 -5.51
C MET A 1 26.31 -7.68 -4.50
N LYS A 2 26.11 -8.53 -3.50
CA LYS A 2 25.17 -8.25 -2.38
C LYS A 2 25.99 -7.76 -1.19
N THR A 3 25.48 -6.76 -0.47
CA THR A 3 26.16 -6.14 0.67
C THR A 3 25.30 -6.25 1.92
N VAL A 4 25.94 -6.43 3.08
CA VAL A 4 25.24 -6.46 4.37
C VAL A 4 25.07 -5.03 4.88
N MET A 5 23.87 -4.70 5.34
CA MET A 5 23.56 -3.41 5.98
C MET A 5 23.00 -3.68 7.38
N SER A 6 23.61 -3.07 8.39
CA SER A 6 23.17 -3.16 9.79
C SER A 6 22.81 -1.79 10.32
N PHE A 7 21.62 -1.66 10.91
CA PHE A 7 21.17 -0.44 11.58
C PHE A 7 20.33 -0.81 12.81
N LYS A 8 20.32 0.08 13.80
CA LYS A 8 19.46 -0.08 14.98
C LYS A 8 18.04 0.40 14.64
N VAL A 9 17.05 -0.33 15.13
CA VAL A 9 15.63 0.02 15.00
C VAL A 9 14.92 -0.43 16.27
N ASP A 10 13.88 0.29 16.66
CA ASP A 10 13.06 -0.09 17.80
C ASP A 10 12.45 -1.48 17.59
N LYS A 11 12.49 -2.29 18.65
CA LYS A 11 11.99 -3.67 18.63
C LYS A 11 10.52 -3.72 18.20
N ASP A 12 9.71 -2.81 18.73
CA ASP A 12 8.27 -2.78 18.46
C ASP A 12 7.96 -2.41 17.00
N VAL A 13 8.75 -1.49 16.42
CA VAL A 13 8.63 -1.12 15.00
C VAL A 13 8.98 -2.32 14.13
N ARG A 14 10.11 -2.97 14.38
CA ARG A 14 10.54 -4.17 13.65
C ARG A 14 9.47 -5.28 13.71
N ASP A 15 8.93 -5.54 14.88
CA ASP A 15 7.99 -6.63 15.09
C ASP A 15 6.62 -6.32 14.43
N LYS A 16 6.17 -5.06 14.46
CA LYS A 16 4.99 -4.60 13.70
C LYS A 16 5.17 -4.80 12.20
N VAL A 17 6.27 -4.31 11.62
CA VAL A 17 6.52 -4.44 10.18
C VAL A 17 6.65 -5.92 9.78
N ARG A 18 7.29 -6.75 10.62
CA ARG A 18 7.40 -8.20 10.37
C ARG A 18 6.04 -8.89 10.35
N LYS A 19 5.11 -8.49 11.23
CA LYS A 19 3.73 -8.99 11.22
C LYS A 19 3.00 -8.60 9.93
N VAL A 20 3.13 -7.34 9.50
CA VAL A 20 2.51 -6.86 8.26
C VAL A 20 3.07 -7.61 7.05
N ALA A 21 4.39 -7.71 6.91
CA ALA A 21 5.05 -8.41 5.81
C ALA A 21 4.62 -9.89 5.72
N LYS A 22 4.48 -10.58 6.87
CA LYS A 22 3.96 -11.95 6.92
C LYS A 22 2.52 -12.07 6.44
N LYS A 23 1.65 -11.11 6.80
CA LYS A 23 0.24 -11.11 6.35
C LYS A 23 0.10 -11.03 4.83
N ILE A 24 1.01 -10.33 4.17
CA ILE A 24 1.04 -10.19 2.71
C ILE A 24 1.97 -11.21 2.02
N GLY A 25 2.51 -12.19 2.76
CA GLY A 25 3.29 -13.29 2.19
C GLY A 25 4.71 -12.93 1.73
N VAL A 26 5.30 -11.82 2.19
CA VAL A 26 6.66 -11.42 1.78
C VAL A 26 7.66 -11.35 2.94
N PRO A 27 8.96 -11.63 2.70
CA PRO A 27 10.01 -11.41 3.69
C PRO A 27 10.22 -9.92 4.01
N LEU A 28 10.57 -9.61 5.26
CA LEU A 28 10.89 -8.24 5.69
C LEU A 28 12.03 -7.61 4.86
N SER A 29 13.04 -8.40 4.50
CA SER A 29 14.16 -7.94 3.68
C SER A 29 13.73 -7.49 2.28
N MET A 30 12.69 -8.09 1.71
CA MET A 30 12.13 -7.69 0.41
C MET A 30 11.50 -6.29 0.50
N VAL A 31 10.76 -6.03 1.58
CA VAL A 31 10.15 -4.71 1.86
C VAL A 31 11.21 -3.64 1.98
N VAL A 32 12.24 -3.88 2.81
CA VAL A 32 13.35 -2.92 3.00
C VAL A 32 14.09 -2.66 1.69
N ASN A 33 14.43 -3.70 0.94
CA ASN A 33 15.10 -3.55 -0.35
C ASN A 33 14.25 -2.78 -1.37
N ARG A 34 12.93 -3.02 -1.40
CA ARG A 34 12.02 -2.29 -2.30
C ARG A 34 11.97 -0.80 -1.93
N GLN A 35 11.92 -0.50 -0.63
CA GLN A 35 11.88 0.88 -0.14
C GLN A 35 13.19 1.62 -0.43
N LEU A 36 14.35 0.97 -0.28
CA LEU A 36 15.65 1.56 -0.64
C LEU A 36 15.73 1.87 -2.13
N LYS A 37 15.26 0.94 -2.99
CA LYS A 37 15.19 1.18 -4.44
C LYS A 37 14.24 2.32 -4.79
N GLN A 38 13.11 2.41 -4.10
CA GLN A 38 12.14 3.49 -4.30
C GLN A 38 12.74 4.84 -3.89
N PHE A 39 13.38 4.90 -2.72
CA PHE A 39 14.08 6.09 -2.26
C PHE A 39 15.19 6.55 -3.21
N ALA A 40 16.00 5.62 -3.73
CA ALA A 40 17.04 5.93 -4.70
C ALA A 40 16.47 6.49 -6.02
N LYS A 41 15.27 6.03 -6.42
CA LYS A 41 14.57 6.50 -7.62
C LYS A 41 13.94 7.88 -7.41
N ASP A 42 13.25 8.06 -6.29
CA ASP A 42 12.45 9.26 -6.06
C ASP A 42 13.30 10.43 -5.55
N GLN A 43 14.49 10.14 -4.99
CA GLN A 43 15.45 11.10 -4.43
C GLN A 43 14.84 12.04 -3.36
N ARG A 44 13.70 11.66 -2.78
CA ARG A 44 12.96 12.42 -1.77
C ARG A 44 12.33 11.50 -0.74
N ILE A 45 12.16 11.99 0.47
CA ILE A 45 11.39 11.33 1.53
C ILE A 45 10.11 12.15 1.70
N GLU A 46 8.97 11.54 1.41
CA GLU A 46 7.67 12.15 1.68
C GLU A 46 7.28 11.90 3.14
N PHE A 47 7.20 12.98 3.91
CA PHE A 47 6.54 12.99 5.21
C PHE A 47 5.20 13.67 5.01
N GLY A 48 4.10 12.93 5.14
CA GLY A 48 2.77 13.46 4.92
C GLY A 48 1.70 12.63 5.62
N GLU A 49 0.57 13.26 5.91
CA GLU A 49 -0.64 12.55 6.31
C GLU A 49 -1.10 11.62 5.17
N PRO A 50 -1.72 10.47 5.49
CA PRO A 50 -2.26 9.57 4.48
C PRO A 50 -3.13 10.35 3.49
N LEU A 51 -3.04 10.03 2.20
CA LEU A 51 -3.90 10.65 1.19
C LEU A 51 -5.36 10.38 1.53
N VAL A 52 -6.06 11.40 2.03
CA VAL A 52 -7.49 11.36 2.28
C VAL A 52 -8.21 11.70 0.97
N PRO A 53 -9.13 10.86 0.48
CA PRO A 53 -9.91 11.17 -0.71
C PRO A 53 -10.62 12.51 -0.55
N ASN A 54 -10.47 13.40 -1.54
CA ASN A 54 -11.26 14.63 -1.62
C ASN A 54 -12.76 14.31 -1.77
N ALA A 55 -13.62 15.31 -1.59
CA ALA A 55 -15.07 15.11 -1.58
C ALA A 55 -15.59 14.40 -2.84
N LYS A 56 -15.04 14.73 -4.02
CA LYS A 56 -15.43 14.10 -5.30
C LYS A 56 -15.04 12.62 -5.33
N THR A 57 -13.78 12.31 -5.00
CA THR A 57 -13.27 10.93 -4.97
C THR A 57 -14.02 10.09 -3.93
N ARG A 58 -14.31 10.66 -2.76
CA ARG A 58 -15.07 9.99 -1.70
C ARG A 58 -16.48 9.61 -2.17
N LYS A 59 -17.21 10.54 -2.80
CA LYS A 59 -18.54 10.28 -3.33
C LYS A 59 -18.56 9.11 -4.33
N ILE A 60 -17.63 9.12 -5.29
CA ILE A 60 -17.52 8.06 -6.30
C ILE A 60 -17.22 6.71 -5.63
N LEU A 61 -16.31 6.72 -4.64
CA LEU A 61 -15.95 5.51 -3.90
C LEU A 61 -17.14 4.96 -3.09
N ASP A 62 -17.90 5.82 -2.41
CA ASP A 62 -19.07 5.43 -1.63
C ASP A 62 -20.17 4.83 -2.51
N GLU A 63 -20.40 5.43 -3.69
CA GLU A 63 -21.34 4.91 -4.69
C GLU A 63 -20.92 3.53 -5.19
N ALA A 64 -19.65 3.36 -5.56
CA ALA A 64 -19.10 2.08 -6.00
C ALA A 64 -19.19 1.00 -4.91
N LEU A 65 -18.82 1.32 -3.67
CA LEU A 65 -18.89 0.38 -2.54
C LEU A 65 -20.33 -0.02 -2.17
N ARG A 66 -21.30 0.86 -2.42
CA ARG A 66 -22.73 0.54 -2.29
C ARG A 66 -23.19 -0.39 -3.41
N ASP A 67 -22.84 -0.08 -4.66
CA ASP A 67 -23.20 -0.90 -5.82
C ASP A 67 -22.63 -2.34 -5.71
N ILE A 68 -21.40 -2.51 -5.23
CA ILE A 68 -20.81 -3.83 -4.94
C ILE A 68 -21.61 -4.57 -3.86
N ARG A 69 -21.95 -3.90 -2.76
CA ARG A 69 -22.73 -4.51 -1.66
C ARG A 69 -24.13 -4.94 -2.08
N GLU A 70 -24.74 -4.21 -3.01
CA GLU A 70 -26.07 -4.47 -3.51
C GLU A 70 -26.07 -5.39 -4.75
N GLY A 71 -24.91 -5.95 -5.14
CA GLY A 71 -24.79 -6.90 -6.25
C GLY A 71 -25.01 -6.30 -7.64
N ARG A 72 -24.87 -4.97 -7.78
CA ARG A 72 -25.02 -4.24 -9.05
C ARG A 72 -23.74 -4.24 -9.86
N GLU A 73 -23.22 -5.43 -10.15
CA GLU A 73 -21.95 -5.61 -10.85
C GLU A 73 -22.02 -5.15 -12.33
N ASP A 74 -23.23 -5.11 -12.89
CA ASP A 74 -23.57 -4.63 -14.23
C ASP A 74 -23.20 -3.16 -14.47
N LYS A 75 -23.03 -2.37 -13.40
CA LYS A 75 -22.64 -0.95 -13.50
C LYS A 75 -21.14 -0.72 -13.69
N PHE A 76 -20.30 -1.73 -13.48
CA PHE A 76 -18.84 -1.56 -13.53
C PHE A 76 -18.22 -1.85 -14.89
N SER A 77 -18.86 -2.69 -15.70
CA SER A 77 -18.38 -3.04 -17.04
C SER A 77 -19.49 -2.85 -18.06
N PRO A 78 -19.21 -2.28 -19.24
CA PRO A 78 -20.12 -2.41 -20.37
C PRO A 78 -20.42 -3.90 -20.61
N ALA A 79 -21.69 -4.23 -20.82
CA ALA A 79 -22.03 -5.53 -21.37
C ALA A 79 -21.50 -5.56 -22.81
N PHE A 80 -20.37 -6.24 -23.02
CA PHE A 80 -19.93 -6.56 -24.37
C PHE A 80 -20.93 -7.59 -24.91
N THR A 81 -21.89 -7.09 -25.70
CA THR A 81 -22.86 -7.89 -26.46
C THR A 81 -22.47 -7.89 -27.92
#